data_AF-A0A846ADW8-F1
#
_entry.id   AF-A0A846ADW8-F1
#
_cell.length_a   1.000
_cell.length_b   1.000
_cell.length_c   1.000
_cell.angle_alpha   90.00
_cell.angle_beta   90.00
_cell.angle_gamma   90.00
#
_symmetry.space_group_name_H-M   'P 1'
#
loop_
_entity.id
_entity.type
_entity.pdbx_description
1 polymer ?
#
loop_
_entity_poly.entity_id
_entity_poly.type
_entity_poly.pdbx_seq_one_letter_code
_entity_poly.pdbx_strand_id
1 'polypeptide(L)'
;MFNATEILINSFVEKIKDGYRRTYGGYKSNYEEIIGWAGNMALENIANSDALYHNVEHTILVTLVGQEILRGKHIREGGVACEDWLHYIISLVCHDIGYVKGVCRADKKGWYATGRGDEMVNLPLGCTDASLTPYHVDRAKLFINERFGGHKLIDVGIIKHNIELTRFPVPKESDHQDTVNHPGLVRAADLIGQLSDPRYLNKICSLYYEFEEMGFNEKVGYKNPSDLRDNYPQFFWQGVHPYIKNALKYLSLTQQGKQIIANLYSNVFVIEHDPSQKVAV
;
A
#
# COMPACT_ATOMS: atom_id res chain seq x y z
N MET A 1 -24.63 -9.64 14.63
CA MET A 1 -24.34 -9.45 13.19
C MET A 1 -22.92 -9.93 12.96
N PHE A 2 -22.63 -10.74 11.95
CA PHE A 2 -21.26 -11.18 11.65
C PHE A 2 -20.56 -10.10 10.82
N ASN A 3 -19.49 -9.51 11.34
CA ASN A 3 -18.73 -8.46 10.68
C ASN A 3 -17.33 -8.96 10.31
N ALA A 4 -17.13 -9.35 9.05
CA ALA A 4 -15.84 -9.85 8.57
C ALA A 4 -14.73 -8.81 8.65
N THR A 5 -15.06 -7.53 8.42
CA THR A 5 -14.09 -6.42 8.47
C THR A 5 -13.48 -6.28 9.86
N GLU A 6 -14.31 -6.32 10.91
CA GLU A 6 -13.85 -6.26 12.31
C GLU A 6 -12.88 -7.40 12.64
N ILE A 7 -13.16 -8.62 12.16
CA ILE A 7 -12.28 -9.77 12.37
C ILE A 7 -10.92 -9.58 11.68
N LEU A 8 -10.92 -9.05 10.45
CA LEU A 8 -9.70 -8.75 9.70
C LEU A 8 -8.86 -7.68 10.40
N ILE A 9 -9.49 -6.59 10.84
CA ILE A 9 -8.82 -5.48 11.54
C ILE A 9 -8.18 -5.99 12.84
N ASN A 10 -8.94 -6.69 13.69
CA ASN A 10 -8.43 -7.21 14.96
C ASN A 10 -7.27 -8.19 14.78
N SER A 11 -7.38 -9.11 13.81
CA SER A 11 -6.31 -10.06 13.48
C SER A 11 -5.06 -9.36 12.94
N PHE A 12 -5.24 -8.33 12.12
CA PHE A 12 -4.15 -7.55 11.57
C PHE A 12 -3.40 -6.75 12.64
N VAL A 13 -4.13 -6.07 13.53
CA VAL A 13 -3.54 -5.28 14.62
C VAL A 13 -2.63 -6.16 15.49
N GLU A 14 -3.07 -7.37 15.84
CA GLU A 14 -2.22 -8.30 16.58
C GLU A 14 -0.97 -8.73 15.80
N LYS A 15 -1.06 -8.91 14.47
CA LYS A 15 0.10 -9.27 13.63
C LYS A 15 1.16 -8.17 13.55
N ILE A 16 0.76 -6.90 13.51
CA ILE A 16 1.73 -5.79 13.47
C ILE A 16 2.37 -5.55 14.85
N LYS A 17 1.61 -5.74 15.93
CA LYS A 17 2.15 -5.75 17.30
C LYS A 17 3.14 -6.91 17.52
N ASP A 18 2.77 -8.10 17.07
CA ASP A 18 3.63 -9.28 17.09
C ASP A 18 4.94 -9.07 16.32
N GLY A 19 4.89 -8.39 15.18
CA GLY A 19 6.07 -8.05 14.41
C GLY A 19 7.07 -7.22 15.22
N TYR A 20 6.57 -6.18 15.90
CA TYR A 20 7.38 -5.35 16.79
C TYR A 20 7.96 -6.18 17.96
N ARG A 21 7.11 -6.93 18.68
CA ARG A 21 7.53 -7.76 19.83
C ARG A 21 8.58 -8.79 19.45
N ARG A 22 8.46 -9.44 18.29
CA ARG A 22 9.42 -10.44 17.82
C ARG A 22 10.78 -9.85 17.47
N THR A 23 10.82 -8.58 17.03
CA THR A 23 12.07 -7.90 16.69
C THR A 23 12.74 -7.29 17.92
N TYR A 24 11.98 -6.64 18.81
CA TYR A 24 12.53 -5.81 19.90
C TYR A 24 12.22 -6.32 21.32
N GLY A 25 11.46 -7.39 21.46
CA GLY A 25 10.96 -7.84 22.76
C GLY A 25 10.10 -6.77 23.43
N GLY A 26 10.35 -6.49 24.71
CA GLY A 26 9.66 -5.44 25.48
C GLY A 26 10.30 -4.06 25.38
N TYR A 27 11.33 -3.86 24.55
CA TYR A 27 12.02 -2.57 24.45
C TYR A 27 11.13 -1.51 23.79
N LYS A 28 11.00 -0.34 24.45
CA LYS A 28 10.07 0.74 24.04
C LYS A 28 8.66 0.22 23.72
N SER A 29 8.09 -0.58 24.62
CA SER A 29 6.76 -1.22 24.44
C SER A 29 5.62 -0.22 24.13
N ASN A 30 5.76 1.05 24.49
CA ASN A 30 4.83 2.09 24.08
C ASN A 30 4.73 2.25 22.55
N TYR A 31 5.77 1.91 21.78
CA TYR A 31 5.73 2.01 20.32
C TYR A 31 4.88 0.90 19.71
N GLU A 32 4.90 -0.30 20.30
CA GLU A 32 3.99 -1.40 19.92
C GLU A 32 2.53 -0.98 20.07
N GLU A 33 2.18 -0.33 21.18
CA GLU A 33 0.81 0.15 21.42
C GLU A 33 0.42 1.26 20.45
N ILE A 34 1.33 2.18 20.13
CA ILE A 34 1.09 3.22 19.11
C ILE A 34 0.89 2.61 17.72
N ILE A 35 1.68 1.59 17.36
CA ILE A 35 1.53 0.84 16.10
C ILE A 35 0.15 0.20 16.03
N GLY A 36 -0.27 -0.49 17.10
CA GLY A 36 -1.59 -1.12 17.16
C GLY A 36 -2.74 -0.11 17.03
N TRP A 37 -2.63 1.02 17.75
CA TRP A 37 -3.60 2.11 17.65
C TRP A 37 -3.66 2.72 16.24
N ALA A 38 -2.51 3.03 15.64
CA ALA A 38 -2.44 3.61 14.30
C ALA A 38 -2.99 2.66 13.24
N GLY A 39 -2.67 1.36 13.33
CA GLY A 39 -3.19 0.34 12.42
C GLY A 39 -4.71 0.19 12.52
N ASN A 40 -5.26 0.13 13.74
CA ASN A 40 -6.70 0.07 13.94
C ASN A 40 -7.39 1.32 13.35
N MET A 41 -6.88 2.50 13.73
CA MET A 41 -7.42 3.78 13.28
C MET A 41 -7.41 3.92 11.76
N ALA A 42 -6.32 3.54 11.10
CA ALA A 42 -6.22 3.61 9.64
C ALA A 42 -7.23 2.65 8.98
N LEU A 43 -7.31 1.40 9.42
CA LEU A 43 -8.22 0.44 8.81
C LEU A 43 -9.70 0.74 9.07
N GLU A 44 -10.05 1.30 10.23
CA GLU A 44 -11.42 1.79 10.49
C GLU A 44 -11.82 2.90 9.52
N ASN A 45 -10.89 3.80 9.14
CA ASN A 45 -11.16 4.80 8.11
C ASN A 45 -11.27 4.16 6.73
N ILE A 46 -10.33 3.29 6.36
CA ILE A 46 -10.29 2.62 5.06
C ILE A 46 -11.51 1.70 4.86
N ALA A 47 -12.05 1.12 5.93
CA ALA A 47 -13.28 0.32 5.91
C ALA A 47 -14.52 1.12 5.48
N ASN A 48 -14.48 2.46 5.51
CA ASN A 48 -15.56 3.32 5.04
C ASN A 48 -15.40 3.74 3.57
N SER A 49 -14.32 3.34 2.91
CA SER A 49 -14.09 3.59 1.48
C SER A 49 -15.00 2.72 0.62
N ASP A 50 -15.51 3.29 -0.48
CA ASP A 50 -16.19 2.56 -1.55
C ASP A 50 -15.28 2.25 -2.75
N ALA A 51 -13.95 2.43 -2.61
CA ALA A 51 -12.95 1.95 -3.56
C ALA A 51 -12.95 0.41 -3.62
N LEU A 52 -12.89 -0.15 -4.83
CA LEU A 52 -13.05 -1.58 -5.07
C LEU A 52 -11.80 -2.41 -4.71
N TYR A 53 -10.61 -1.87 -4.99
CA TYR A 53 -9.32 -2.55 -4.86
C TYR A 53 -8.50 -1.98 -3.70
N HIS A 54 -8.34 -0.66 -3.62
CA HIS A 54 -7.56 0.01 -2.57
C HIS A 54 -8.37 0.08 -1.26
N ASN A 55 -8.48 -1.09 -0.60
CA ASN A 55 -9.36 -1.33 0.55
C ASN A 55 -8.59 -1.93 1.76
N VAL A 56 -9.34 -2.38 2.77
CA VAL A 56 -8.80 -2.97 4.01
C VAL A 56 -7.87 -4.14 3.73
N GLU A 57 -8.25 -5.05 2.82
CA GLU A 57 -7.46 -6.24 2.52
C GLU A 57 -6.13 -5.87 1.84
N HIS A 58 -6.17 -4.94 0.88
CA HIS A 58 -4.95 -4.42 0.24
C HIS A 58 -4.00 -3.80 1.27
N THR A 59 -4.51 -2.92 2.13
CA THR A 59 -3.70 -2.23 3.16
C THR A 59 -3.05 -3.21 4.14
N ILE A 60 -3.79 -4.26 4.53
CA ILE A 60 -3.26 -5.36 5.37
C ILE A 60 -2.09 -6.06 4.68
N LEU A 61 -2.27 -6.45 3.42
CA LEU A 61 -1.25 -7.19 2.66
C LEU A 61 0.03 -6.36 2.48
N VAL A 62 -0.12 -5.10 2.05
CA VAL A 62 0.99 -4.14 1.92
C VAL A 62 1.75 -4.00 3.24
N THR A 63 1.02 -3.78 4.35
CA THR A 63 1.67 -3.57 5.63
C THR A 63 2.41 -4.80 6.13
N LEU A 64 1.82 -6.00 6.00
CA LEU A 64 2.46 -7.22 6.46
C LEU A 64 3.68 -7.60 5.60
N VAL A 65 3.63 -7.36 4.29
CA VAL A 65 4.80 -7.50 3.42
C VAL A 65 5.89 -6.50 3.81
N GLY A 66 5.52 -5.24 4.03
CA GLY A 66 6.46 -4.21 4.47
C GLY A 66 7.13 -4.54 5.80
N GLN A 67 6.36 -5.03 6.76
CA GLN A 67 6.88 -5.50 8.04
C GLN A 67 7.93 -6.61 7.86
N GLU A 68 7.68 -7.59 6.98
CA GLU A 68 8.65 -8.65 6.71
C GLU A 68 9.87 -8.17 5.91
N ILE A 69 9.72 -7.19 5.02
CA ILE A 69 10.85 -6.49 4.38
C ILE A 69 11.72 -5.83 5.43
N LEU A 70 11.13 -5.06 6.36
CA LEU A 70 11.87 -4.33 7.37
C LEU A 70 12.57 -5.27 8.37
N ARG A 71 11.90 -6.37 8.73
CA ARG A 71 12.52 -7.45 9.51
C ARG A 71 13.71 -8.07 8.78
N GLY A 72 13.58 -8.37 7.49
CA GLY A 72 14.68 -8.87 6.67
C GLY A 72 15.85 -7.89 6.58
N LYS A 73 15.57 -6.59 6.45
CA LYS A 73 16.60 -5.53 6.51
C LYS A 73 17.34 -5.55 7.84
N HIS A 74 16.61 -5.59 8.96
CA HIS A 74 17.22 -5.66 10.29
C HIS A 74 18.07 -6.92 10.47
N ILE A 75 17.64 -8.08 9.96
CA ILE A 75 18.44 -9.32 10.00
C ILE A 75 19.73 -9.18 9.17
N ARG A 76 19.65 -8.57 7.99
CA ARG A 76 20.79 -8.46 7.07
C ARG A 76 21.82 -7.41 7.52
N GLU A 77 21.34 -6.26 7.96
CA GLU A 77 22.14 -5.04 8.12
C GLU A 77 22.22 -4.58 9.57
N GLY A 78 21.33 -5.08 10.44
CA GLY A 78 21.11 -4.49 11.77
C GLY A 78 20.52 -3.08 11.67
N GLY A 79 20.62 -2.33 12.75
CA GLY A 79 20.48 -0.87 12.74
C GLY A 79 19.06 -0.29 12.60
N VAL A 80 18.04 -1.08 12.24
CA VAL A 80 16.64 -0.60 12.25
C VAL A 80 16.22 -0.32 13.70
N ALA A 81 16.11 0.95 14.06
CA ALA A 81 15.68 1.38 15.39
C ALA A 81 14.17 1.21 15.60
N CYS A 82 13.71 1.22 16.85
CA CYS A 82 12.29 1.18 17.17
C CYS A 82 11.54 2.37 16.54
N GLU A 83 12.17 3.55 16.48
CA GLU A 83 11.67 4.73 15.79
C GLU A 83 11.46 4.45 14.31
N ASP A 84 12.46 3.87 13.63
CA ASP A 84 12.36 3.55 12.21
C ASP A 84 11.17 2.61 11.97
N TRP A 85 11.03 1.58 12.81
CA TRP A 85 9.92 0.63 12.73
C TRP A 85 8.56 1.29 12.94
N LEU A 86 8.43 2.16 13.95
CA LEU A 86 7.21 2.91 14.25
C LEU A 86 6.77 3.73 13.03
N HIS A 87 7.65 4.59 12.51
CA HIS A 87 7.31 5.46 11.38
C HIS A 87 7.08 4.66 10.10
N TYR A 88 7.84 3.60 9.88
CA TYR A 88 7.68 2.73 8.71
C TYR A 88 6.32 2.02 8.70
N ILE A 89 5.91 1.43 9.82
CA ILE A 89 4.58 0.79 9.92
C ILE A 89 3.45 1.81 9.78
N ILE A 90 3.56 3.00 10.40
CA ILE A 90 2.55 4.07 10.22
C ILE A 90 2.48 4.50 8.74
N SER A 91 3.61 4.58 8.05
CA SER A 91 3.64 4.90 6.62
C SER A 91 2.87 3.88 5.80
N LEU A 92 3.04 2.58 6.09
CA LEU A 92 2.36 1.51 5.38
C LEU A 92 0.86 1.47 5.65
N VAL A 93 0.42 1.59 6.91
CA VAL A 93 -1.04 1.54 7.19
C VAL A 93 -1.78 2.76 6.65
N CYS A 94 -1.08 3.87 6.42
CA CYS A 94 -1.68 5.12 5.94
C CYS A 94 -1.38 5.46 4.48
N HIS A 95 -0.64 4.64 3.72
CA HIS A 95 -0.22 5.00 2.35
C HIS A 95 -1.41 5.34 1.44
N ASP A 96 -2.49 4.55 1.54
CA ASP A 96 -3.71 4.69 0.74
C ASP A 96 -4.88 5.35 1.47
N ILE A 97 -4.67 5.84 2.70
CA ILE A 97 -5.76 6.44 3.45
C ILE A 97 -6.34 7.68 2.74
N GLY A 98 -5.57 8.30 1.86
CA GLY A 98 -6.00 9.43 1.05
C GLY A 98 -7.08 9.11 0.01
N TYR A 99 -7.38 7.83 -0.26
CA TYR A 99 -8.56 7.45 -1.06
C TYR A 99 -9.87 7.79 -0.35
N VAL A 100 -9.90 7.69 0.98
CA VAL A 100 -11.14 7.78 1.77
C VAL A 100 -11.74 9.18 1.68
N LYS A 101 -12.97 9.31 1.17
CA LYS A 101 -13.72 10.57 1.24
C LYS A 101 -14.09 10.91 2.69
N GLY A 102 -13.92 12.16 3.10
CA GLY A 102 -14.24 12.62 4.45
C GLY A 102 -13.11 12.43 5.46
N VAL A 103 -11.96 11.89 5.04
CA VAL A 103 -10.83 11.60 5.93
C VAL A 103 -10.01 12.85 6.27
N CYS A 104 -9.95 13.82 5.36
CA CYS A 104 -9.29 15.10 5.57
C CYS A 104 -10.28 16.12 6.15
N ARG A 105 -9.83 16.98 7.07
CA ARG A 105 -10.72 17.92 7.79
C ARG A 105 -11.50 18.88 6.88
N ALA A 106 -10.94 19.24 5.73
CA ALA A 106 -11.55 20.15 4.77
C ALA A 106 -12.58 19.47 3.84
N ASP A 107 -12.64 18.14 3.84
CA ASP A 107 -13.58 17.40 3.00
C ASP A 107 -15.03 17.75 3.34
N LYS A 108 -15.84 17.94 2.31
CA LYS A 108 -17.28 18.15 2.39
C LYS A 108 -17.96 17.41 1.25
N LYS A 109 -19.24 17.06 1.40
CA LYS A 109 -19.95 16.28 0.38
C LYS A 109 -19.85 16.95 -1.00
N GLY A 110 -19.24 16.24 -1.95
CA GLY A 110 -19.01 16.70 -3.32
C GLY A 110 -17.77 17.57 -3.54
N TRP A 111 -17.03 17.95 -2.49
CA TRP A 111 -15.77 18.70 -2.60
C TRP A 111 -14.74 18.17 -1.61
N TYR A 112 -13.64 17.66 -2.12
CA TYR A 112 -12.63 16.95 -1.30
C TYR A 112 -11.29 17.64 -1.45
N ALA A 113 -10.50 17.70 -0.36
CA ALA A 113 -9.18 18.29 -0.40
C ALA A 113 -8.26 17.53 -1.37
N THR A 114 -7.43 18.21 -2.15
CA THR A 114 -6.43 17.52 -2.97
C THR A 114 -5.20 17.14 -2.17
N GLY A 115 -5.06 17.66 -0.94
CA GLY A 115 -3.83 17.60 -0.15
C GLY A 115 -2.75 18.60 -0.57
N ARG A 116 -3.01 19.41 -1.61
CA ARG A 116 -2.09 20.42 -2.14
C ARG A 116 -2.57 21.82 -1.74
N GLY A 117 -2.00 22.35 -0.66
CA GLY A 117 -2.47 23.62 -0.09
C GLY A 117 -3.96 23.57 0.25
N ASP A 118 -4.70 24.61 -0.13
CA ASP A 118 -6.15 24.71 0.09
C ASP A 118 -6.98 24.27 -1.13
N GLU A 119 -6.35 23.61 -2.11
CA GLU A 119 -7.04 23.14 -3.32
C GLU A 119 -8.06 22.04 -2.99
N MET A 120 -9.21 22.11 -3.66
CA MET A 120 -10.31 21.16 -3.54
C MET A 120 -10.71 20.65 -4.92
N VAL A 121 -11.06 19.37 -5.00
CA VAL A 121 -11.62 18.74 -6.20
C VAL A 121 -13.11 18.47 -6.02
N ASN A 122 -13.91 18.82 -7.02
CA ASN A 122 -15.32 18.45 -7.08
C ASN A 122 -15.45 17.05 -7.68
N LEU A 123 -16.15 16.15 -6.99
CA LEU A 123 -16.48 14.83 -7.53
C LEU A 123 -18.00 14.75 -7.78
N PRO A 124 -18.44 14.45 -9.02
CA PRO A 124 -19.84 14.24 -9.35
C PRO A 124 -20.51 13.16 -8.49
N LEU A 125 -21.83 13.20 -8.42
CA LEU A 125 -22.61 12.14 -7.79
C LEU A 125 -22.38 10.81 -8.55
N GLY A 126 -22.07 9.75 -7.82
CA GLY A 126 -21.83 8.41 -8.38
C GLY A 126 -20.35 8.03 -8.49
N CYS A 127 -19.42 8.98 -8.34
CA CYS A 127 -17.99 8.68 -8.22
C CYS A 127 -17.68 7.93 -6.93
N THR A 128 -16.85 6.88 -7.02
CA THR A 128 -16.31 6.17 -5.86
C THR A 128 -15.05 6.88 -5.33
N ASP A 129 -14.49 6.37 -4.25
CA ASP A 129 -13.26 6.87 -3.62
C ASP A 129 -12.05 6.67 -4.54
N ALA A 130 -12.16 5.76 -5.52
CA ALA A 130 -11.18 5.60 -6.59
C ALA A 130 -10.94 6.90 -7.37
N SER A 131 -11.95 7.75 -7.53
CA SER A 131 -11.81 9.11 -8.13
C SER A 131 -10.70 9.98 -7.49
N LEU A 132 -10.26 9.66 -6.28
CA LEU A 132 -9.20 10.37 -5.56
C LEU A 132 -7.78 9.83 -5.82
N THR A 133 -7.60 8.81 -6.68
CA THR A 133 -6.27 8.30 -7.07
C THR A 133 -5.25 9.40 -7.42
N PRO A 134 -5.56 10.50 -8.14
CA PRO A 134 -4.54 11.51 -8.49
C PRO A 134 -4.02 12.29 -7.28
N TYR A 135 -4.74 12.22 -6.16
CA TYR A 135 -4.52 13.01 -4.96
C TYR A 135 -4.22 12.14 -3.73
N HIS A 136 -4.36 10.81 -3.80
CA HIS A 136 -4.31 9.94 -2.62
C HIS A 136 -3.02 10.11 -1.80
N VAL A 137 -1.84 10.20 -2.42
CA VAL A 137 -0.57 10.44 -1.70
C VAL A 137 -0.55 11.80 -1.00
N ASP A 138 -0.99 12.85 -1.69
CA ASP A 138 -1.02 14.21 -1.12
C ASP A 138 -2.06 14.30 0.03
N ARG A 139 -3.22 13.66 -0.15
CA ARG A 139 -4.28 13.53 0.86
C ARG A 139 -3.82 12.70 2.06
N ALA A 140 -3.11 11.59 1.84
CA ALA A 140 -2.53 10.80 2.92
C ALA A 140 -1.55 11.63 3.74
N LYS A 141 -0.69 12.42 3.09
CA LYS A 141 0.23 13.35 3.76
C LYS A 141 -0.47 14.45 4.55
N LEU A 142 -1.57 15.00 4.01
CA LEU A 142 -2.42 15.95 4.73
C LEU A 142 -3.02 15.29 5.97
N PHE A 143 -3.59 14.10 5.82
CA PHE A 143 -4.15 13.32 6.91
C PHE A 143 -3.11 13.05 8.02
N ILE A 144 -1.88 12.64 7.65
CA ILE A 144 -0.81 12.41 8.62
C ILE A 144 -0.53 13.68 9.44
N ASN A 145 -0.49 14.84 8.78
CA ASN A 145 -0.28 16.12 9.46
C ASN A 145 -1.45 16.47 10.40
N GLU A 146 -2.69 16.31 9.92
CA GLU A 146 -3.90 16.59 10.70
C GLU A 146 -4.06 15.65 11.90
N ARG A 147 -3.64 14.39 11.77
CA ARG A 147 -3.84 13.37 12.80
C ARG A 147 -2.70 13.28 13.80
N PHE A 148 -1.46 13.41 13.34
CA PHE A 148 -0.26 13.13 14.14
C PHE A 148 0.65 14.35 14.33
N GLY A 149 0.38 15.51 13.72
CA GLY A 149 1.29 16.67 13.75
C GLY A 149 1.65 17.23 15.13
N GLY A 150 0.88 16.91 16.18
CA GLY A 150 1.16 17.29 17.57
C GLY A 150 1.73 16.16 18.44
N HIS A 151 2.02 14.99 17.88
CA HIS A 151 2.38 13.81 18.65
C HIS A 151 3.88 13.78 18.97
N LYS A 152 4.24 13.57 20.25
CA LYS A 152 5.64 13.68 20.72
C LYS A 152 6.59 12.60 20.19
N LEU A 153 6.07 11.44 19.84
CA LEU A 153 6.85 10.27 19.42
C LEU A 153 6.73 9.97 17.93
N ILE A 154 5.88 10.70 17.20
CA ILE A 154 5.63 10.47 15.78
C ILE A 154 6.12 11.69 15.02
N ASP A 155 7.16 11.50 14.22
CA ASP A 155 7.66 12.44 13.24
C ASP A 155 6.87 12.31 11.93
N VAL A 156 6.00 13.30 11.70
CA VAL A 156 5.19 13.38 10.48
C VAL A 156 6.03 13.61 9.23
N GLY A 157 7.21 14.24 9.34
CA GLY A 157 8.10 14.48 8.21
C GLY A 157 8.62 13.16 7.63
N ILE A 158 9.06 12.25 8.49
CA ILE A 158 9.53 10.91 8.09
C ILE A 158 8.42 10.12 7.40
N ILE A 159 7.22 10.11 7.99
CA ILE A 159 6.08 9.36 7.43
C ILE A 159 5.67 9.93 6.07
N LYS A 160 5.56 11.27 5.95
CA LYS A 160 5.25 11.93 4.67
C LYS A 160 6.31 11.66 3.60
N HIS A 161 7.58 11.57 3.99
CA HIS A 161 8.65 11.22 3.06
C HIS A 161 8.54 9.76 2.59
N ASN A 162 8.23 8.84 3.50
CA ASN A 162 8.02 7.43 3.17
C ASN A 162 6.84 7.21 2.20
N ILE A 163 5.69 7.87 2.47
CA ILE A 163 4.48 7.77 1.65
C ILE A 163 4.68 8.41 0.25
N GLU A 164 5.60 9.36 0.08
CA GLU A 164 5.82 10.03 -1.21
C GLU A 164 6.14 9.06 -2.36
N LEU A 165 6.85 7.96 -2.07
CA LEU A 165 7.28 7.04 -3.12
C LEU A 165 6.20 6.02 -3.53
N THR A 166 5.03 6.00 -2.88
CA THR A 166 3.90 5.16 -3.31
C THR A 166 3.10 5.77 -4.47
N ARG A 167 3.51 6.94 -4.99
CA ARG A 167 2.92 7.49 -6.22
C ARG A 167 3.08 6.51 -7.37
N PHE A 168 1.97 6.22 -8.03
CA PHE A 168 1.94 5.41 -9.23
C PHE A 168 1.18 6.11 -10.38
N PRO A 169 1.71 6.13 -11.62
CA PRO A 169 3.02 5.63 -12.06
C PRO A 169 4.21 6.32 -11.36
N VAL A 170 5.32 5.60 -11.18
CA VAL A 170 6.51 6.14 -10.50
C VAL A 170 7.05 7.36 -11.27
N PRO A 171 7.18 8.54 -10.61
CA PRO A 171 7.79 9.70 -11.23
C PRO A 171 9.24 9.44 -11.68
N LYS A 172 9.65 10.05 -12.80
CA LYS A 172 11.00 9.87 -13.39
C LYS A 172 12.10 10.64 -12.66
N GLU A 173 11.76 11.39 -11.62
CA GLU A 173 12.70 12.19 -10.82
C GLU A 173 13.64 11.29 -10.00
N SER A 174 14.84 11.78 -9.66
CA SER A 174 15.95 10.94 -9.19
C SER A 174 15.76 10.37 -7.79
N ASP A 175 15.14 11.11 -6.88
CA ASP A 175 14.79 10.64 -5.53
C ASP A 175 13.69 9.57 -5.56
N HIS A 176 12.78 9.64 -6.53
CA HIS A 176 11.81 8.59 -6.81
C HIS A 176 12.43 7.29 -7.32
N GLN A 177 13.74 7.21 -7.57
CA GLN A 177 14.42 5.97 -7.94
C GLN A 177 15.01 5.21 -6.75
N ASP A 178 14.82 5.69 -5.51
CA ASP A 178 15.30 5.00 -4.31
C ASP A 178 14.64 3.62 -4.13
N THR A 179 15.46 2.61 -3.90
CA THR A 179 15.03 1.21 -3.67
C THR A 179 15.65 0.60 -2.41
N VAL A 180 16.36 1.39 -1.61
CA VAL A 180 17.18 0.91 -0.49
C VAL A 180 16.74 1.52 0.84
N ASN A 181 16.40 2.80 0.87
CA ASN A 181 15.94 3.43 2.11
C ASN A 181 14.44 3.20 2.35
N HIS A 182 13.97 3.61 3.53
CA HIS A 182 12.60 3.39 3.97
C HIS A 182 11.53 3.82 2.95
N PRO A 183 11.58 4.98 2.29
CA PRO A 183 10.60 5.33 1.26
C PRO A 183 10.56 4.33 0.10
N GLY A 184 11.75 3.91 -0.38
CA GLY A 184 11.85 2.93 -1.45
C GLY A 184 11.31 1.56 -1.06
N LEU A 185 11.51 1.17 0.21
CA LEU A 185 10.99 -0.08 0.76
C LEU A 185 9.49 -0.03 1.04
N VAL A 186 8.92 1.13 1.40
CA VAL A 186 7.46 1.32 1.50
C VAL A 186 6.81 1.13 0.14
N ARG A 187 7.34 1.75 -0.92
CA ARG A 187 6.89 1.48 -2.29
C ARG A 187 7.02 0.00 -2.65
N ALA A 188 8.15 -0.63 -2.32
CA ALA A 188 8.33 -2.04 -2.63
C ALA A 188 7.31 -2.92 -1.89
N ALA A 189 6.95 -2.56 -0.66
CA ALA A 189 5.91 -3.25 0.11
C ALA A 189 4.52 -3.10 -0.51
N ASP A 190 4.19 -1.90 -1.01
CA ASP A 190 2.96 -1.62 -1.74
C ASP A 190 2.84 -2.51 -2.99
N LEU A 191 3.85 -2.45 -3.85
CA LEU A 191 3.91 -3.25 -5.08
C LEU A 191 3.92 -4.77 -4.80
N ILE A 192 4.74 -5.26 -3.86
CA ILE A 192 4.78 -6.70 -3.55
C ILE A 192 3.50 -7.13 -2.84
N GLY A 193 2.96 -6.32 -1.92
CA GLY A 193 1.73 -6.59 -1.19
C GLY A 193 0.53 -6.74 -2.13
N GLN A 194 0.45 -5.88 -3.15
CA GLN A 194 -0.51 -6.00 -4.22
C GLN A 194 -0.36 -7.32 -4.99
N LEU A 195 0.86 -7.60 -5.47
CA LEU A 195 1.09 -8.62 -6.50
C LEU A 195 1.34 -10.04 -5.95
N SER A 196 1.65 -10.15 -4.66
CA SER A 196 1.82 -11.43 -3.95
C SER A 196 0.53 -11.94 -3.30
N ASP A 197 -0.58 -11.20 -3.44
CA ASP A 197 -1.89 -11.64 -3.00
C ASP A 197 -2.27 -12.97 -3.70
N PRO A 198 -2.57 -14.04 -2.96
CA PRO A 198 -3.02 -15.31 -3.54
C PRO A 198 -4.27 -15.17 -4.42
N ARG A 199 -5.07 -14.12 -4.20
CA ARG A 199 -6.28 -13.80 -4.98
C ARG A 199 -6.07 -12.64 -5.95
N TYR A 200 -4.85 -12.16 -6.17
CA TYR A 200 -4.54 -11.02 -7.03
C TYR A 200 -5.25 -11.14 -8.38
N LEU A 201 -5.07 -12.28 -9.04
CA LEU A 201 -5.64 -12.58 -10.35
C LEU A 201 -7.19 -12.57 -10.39
N ASN A 202 -7.86 -12.83 -9.27
CA ASN A 202 -9.32 -12.70 -9.16
C ASN A 202 -9.76 -11.26 -8.90
N LYS A 203 -8.90 -10.43 -8.31
CA LYS A 203 -9.17 -9.03 -7.96
C LYS A 203 -8.80 -8.04 -9.06
N ILE A 204 -8.17 -8.48 -10.16
CA ILE A 204 -7.87 -7.65 -11.34
C ILE A 204 -9.10 -6.90 -11.84
N CYS A 205 -10.29 -7.51 -11.78
CA CYS A 205 -11.54 -6.87 -12.17
C CYS A 205 -11.84 -5.61 -11.33
N SER A 206 -11.62 -5.67 -10.01
CA SER A 206 -11.77 -4.51 -9.13
C SER A 206 -10.80 -3.39 -9.51
N LEU A 207 -9.52 -3.73 -9.75
CA LEU A 207 -8.51 -2.75 -10.17
C LEU A 207 -8.82 -2.13 -11.54
N TYR A 208 -9.31 -2.94 -12.48
CA TYR A 208 -9.71 -2.47 -13.80
C TYR A 208 -10.79 -1.38 -13.72
N TYR A 209 -11.81 -1.56 -12.87
CA TYR A 209 -12.89 -0.58 -12.77
C TYR A 209 -12.49 0.70 -12.03
N GLU A 210 -11.54 0.63 -11.10
CA GLU A 210 -10.94 1.86 -10.56
C GLU A 210 -10.15 2.62 -11.64
N PHE A 211 -9.37 1.91 -12.45
CA PHE A 211 -8.68 2.52 -13.59
C PHE A 211 -9.64 3.07 -14.65
N GLU A 212 -10.80 2.44 -14.84
CA GLU A 212 -11.86 2.92 -15.72
C GLU A 212 -12.41 4.26 -15.23
N GLU A 213 -12.75 4.36 -13.94
CA GLU A 213 -13.28 5.60 -13.33
C GLU A 213 -12.30 6.77 -13.49
N MET A 214 -11.00 6.48 -13.48
CA MET A 214 -9.94 7.48 -13.67
C MET A 214 -9.58 7.79 -15.14
N GLY A 215 -10.25 7.14 -16.09
CA GLY A 215 -9.91 7.24 -17.52
C GLY A 215 -8.49 6.75 -17.84
N PHE A 216 -7.92 5.87 -17.02
CA PHE A 216 -6.61 5.28 -17.26
C PHE A 216 -6.68 4.21 -18.35
N ASN A 217 -7.72 3.36 -18.32
CA ASN A 217 -7.90 2.28 -19.29
C ASN A 217 -7.90 2.78 -20.74
N GLU A 218 -8.63 3.86 -21.02
CA GLU A 218 -8.64 4.49 -22.34
C GLU A 218 -7.24 4.93 -22.80
N LYS A 219 -6.43 5.51 -21.90
CA LYS A 219 -5.07 6.01 -22.22
C LYS A 219 -4.10 4.88 -22.57
N VAL A 220 -4.27 3.70 -21.98
CA VAL A 220 -3.41 2.53 -22.22
C VAL A 220 -4.03 1.50 -23.18
N GLY A 221 -5.25 1.76 -23.65
CA GLY A 221 -5.96 0.92 -24.61
C GLY A 221 -6.62 -0.33 -24.03
N TYR A 222 -6.83 -0.40 -22.71
CA TYR A 222 -7.58 -1.49 -22.09
C TYR A 222 -9.08 -1.31 -22.33
N LYS A 223 -9.75 -2.38 -22.75
CA LYS A 223 -11.18 -2.44 -23.08
C LYS A 223 -11.97 -3.34 -22.13
N ASN A 224 -11.29 -4.26 -21.46
CA ASN A 224 -11.89 -5.20 -20.52
C ASN A 224 -10.86 -5.69 -19.48
N PRO A 225 -11.29 -6.30 -18.35
CA PRO A 225 -10.39 -6.78 -17.30
C PRO A 225 -9.33 -7.79 -17.77
N SER A 226 -9.57 -8.54 -18.84
CA SER A 226 -8.56 -9.46 -19.39
C SER A 226 -7.38 -8.71 -20.00
N ASP A 227 -7.58 -7.51 -20.56
CA ASP A 227 -6.45 -6.75 -21.12
C ASP A 227 -5.45 -6.34 -20.04
N LEU A 228 -5.94 -5.94 -18.85
CA LEU A 228 -5.10 -5.65 -17.67
C LEU A 228 -4.42 -6.92 -17.16
N ARG A 229 -5.14 -8.06 -17.17
CA ARG A 229 -4.59 -9.37 -16.80
C ARG A 229 -3.49 -9.82 -17.76
N ASP A 230 -3.69 -9.69 -19.05
CA ASP A 230 -2.78 -10.19 -20.08
C ASP A 230 -1.51 -9.35 -20.14
N ASN A 231 -1.61 -8.04 -19.87
CA ASN A 231 -0.45 -7.17 -19.79
C ASN A 231 0.30 -7.26 -18.44
N TYR A 232 -0.21 -8.04 -17.48
CA TYR A 232 0.38 -8.15 -16.14
C TYR A 232 1.86 -8.58 -16.15
N PRO A 233 2.31 -9.61 -16.90
CA PRO A 233 3.72 -10.00 -16.90
C PRO A 233 4.65 -8.89 -17.40
N GLN A 234 4.24 -8.17 -18.46
CA GLN A 234 5.00 -7.05 -18.96
C GLN A 234 5.08 -5.92 -17.91
N PHE A 235 3.94 -5.58 -17.30
CA PHE A 235 3.90 -4.62 -16.20
C PHE A 235 4.80 -5.04 -15.03
N PHE A 236 4.78 -6.31 -14.65
CA PHE A 236 5.64 -6.84 -13.59
C PHE A 236 7.12 -6.65 -13.93
N TRP A 237 7.59 -7.15 -15.07
CA TRP A 237 9.02 -7.13 -15.39
C TRP A 237 9.56 -5.74 -15.70
N GLN A 238 8.77 -4.89 -16.36
CA GLN A 238 9.22 -3.56 -16.81
C GLN A 238 8.86 -2.45 -15.82
N GLY A 239 7.68 -2.52 -15.20
CA GLY A 239 7.14 -1.47 -14.32
C GLY A 239 7.39 -1.71 -12.83
N VAL A 240 7.50 -2.96 -12.38
CA VAL A 240 7.57 -3.30 -10.94
C VAL A 240 8.94 -3.80 -10.53
N HIS A 241 9.46 -4.82 -11.23
CA HIS A 241 10.67 -5.54 -10.88
C HIS A 241 11.87 -4.62 -10.60
N PRO A 242 12.13 -3.53 -11.37
CA PRO A 242 13.21 -2.59 -11.07
C PRO A 242 13.16 -2.02 -9.64
N TYR A 243 11.98 -1.81 -9.09
CA TYR A 243 11.78 -1.15 -7.79
C TYR A 243 11.76 -2.11 -6.60
N ILE A 244 11.61 -3.42 -6.83
CA ILE A 244 11.45 -4.41 -5.75
C ILE A 244 12.67 -5.30 -5.51
N LYS A 245 13.68 -5.28 -6.40
CA LYS A 245 14.87 -6.17 -6.34
C LYS A 245 15.55 -6.21 -4.97
N ASN A 246 15.72 -5.06 -4.32
CA ASN A 246 16.39 -5.00 -3.02
C ASN A 246 15.47 -5.52 -1.90
N ALA A 247 14.18 -5.19 -1.93
CA ALA A 247 13.19 -5.75 -1.00
C ALA A 247 13.10 -7.29 -1.07
N LEU A 248 13.19 -7.87 -2.27
CA LEU A 248 13.22 -9.33 -2.45
C LEU A 248 14.42 -9.98 -1.74
N LYS A 249 15.58 -9.32 -1.69
CA LYS A 249 16.74 -9.83 -0.93
C LYS A 249 16.45 -9.89 0.56
N TYR A 250 15.75 -8.89 1.11
CA TYR A 250 15.35 -8.90 2.52
C TYR A 250 14.29 -9.96 2.81
N LEU A 251 13.25 -10.07 1.97
CA LEU A 251 12.22 -11.10 2.10
C LEU A 251 12.78 -12.53 2.04
N SER A 252 13.86 -12.75 1.28
CA SER A 252 14.50 -14.07 1.18
C SER A 252 15.08 -14.61 2.51
N LEU A 253 15.18 -13.76 3.55
CA LEU A 253 15.78 -14.09 4.84
C LEU A 253 14.80 -14.68 5.84
N THR A 254 13.49 -14.49 5.66
CA THR A 254 12.46 -15.05 6.57
C THR A 254 11.65 -16.12 5.86
N GLN A 255 11.08 -17.06 6.64
CA GLN A 255 10.21 -18.09 6.06
C GLN A 255 8.91 -17.49 5.51
N GLN A 256 8.35 -16.49 6.21
CA GLN A 256 7.22 -15.72 5.71
C GLN A 256 7.57 -14.98 4.40
N GLY A 257 8.72 -14.32 4.34
CA GLY A 257 9.15 -13.60 3.16
C GLY A 257 9.40 -14.50 1.94
N LYS A 258 9.93 -15.71 2.12
CA LYS A 258 10.03 -16.70 1.05
C LYS A 258 8.66 -17.10 0.50
N GLN A 259 7.65 -17.24 1.35
CA GLN A 259 6.28 -17.51 0.89
C GLN A 259 5.69 -16.35 0.09
N ILE A 260 5.92 -15.11 0.54
CA ILE A 260 5.52 -13.89 -0.20
C ILE A 260 6.14 -13.88 -1.59
N ILE A 261 7.46 -14.16 -1.69
CA ILE A 261 8.18 -14.26 -2.97
C ILE A 261 7.59 -15.36 -3.85
N ALA A 262 7.29 -16.53 -3.29
CA ALA A 262 6.71 -17.64 -4.03
C ALA A 262 5.34 -17.27 -4.61
N ASN A 263 4.46 -16.61 -3.82
CA ASN A 263 3.16 -16.16 -4.29
C ASN A 263 3.28 -15.11 -5.40
N LEU A 264 4.19 -14.14 -5.22
CA LEU A 264 4.47 -13.09 -6.20
C LEU A 264 4.80 -13.69 -7.58
N TYR A 265 5.79 -14.59 -7.63
CA TYR A 265 6.19 -15.23 -8.88
C TYR A 265 5.16 -16.23 -9.39
N SER A 266 4.41 -16.90 -8.51
CA SER A 266 3.32 -17.80 -8.91
C SER A 266 2.26 -17.04 -9.71
N ASN A 267 1.86 -15.84 -9.28
CA ASN A 267 0.89 -15.03 -10.00
C ASN A 267 1.38 -14.63 -11.40
N VAL A 268 2.66 -14.26 -11.53
CA VAL A 268 3.27 -13.93 -12.84
C VAL A 268 3.30 -15.16 -13.74
N PHE A 269 3.80 -16.28 -13.20
CA PHE A 269 3.96 -17.53 -13.92
C PHE A 269 2.64 -18.07 -14.49
N VAL A 270 1.55 -17.99 -13.72
CA VAL A 270 0.23 -18.44 -14.15
C VAL A 270 -0.23 -17.72 -15.42
N ILE A 271 0.01 -16.41 -15.53
CA ILE A 271 -0.38 -15.64 -16.72
C ILE A 271 0.56 -15.93 -17.89
N GLU A 272 1.88 -15.93 -17.67
CA GLU A 272 2.87 -16.21 -18.74
C GLU A 272 2.68 -17.59 -19.40
N HIS A 273 2.08 -18.53 -18.67
CA HIS A 273 1.85 -19.91 -19.12
C HIS A 273 0.38 -20.23 -19.38
N ASP A 274 -0.50 -19.22 -19.41
CA ASP A 274 -1.91 -19.42 -19.70
C ASP A 274 -2.07 -19.92 -21.16
N PRO A 275 -2.60 -21.15 -21.38
CA PRO A 275 -2.77 -21.70 -22.72
C PRO A 275 -3.67 -20.85 -23.62
N SER A 276 -4.60 -20.08 -23.02
CA SER A 276 -5.52 -19.21 -23.77
C SER A 276 -4.79 -18.05 -24.47
N GLN A 277 -3.64 -17.61 -23.96
CA GLN A 277 -2.81 -16.58 -24.60
C GLN A 277 -2.07 -17.08 -25.84
N LYS A 278 -1.85 -18.39 -25.99
CA LYS A 278 -1.12 -18.99 -27.13
C LYS A 278 -1.97 -19.16 -28.39
N VAL A 279 -3.28 -18.95 -28.32
CA VAL A 279 -4.22 -19.15 -29.44
C VAL A 279 -4.46 -17.85 -30.22
N ALA A 280 -3.86 -16.73 -29.80
CA ALA A 280 -4.05 -15.39 -30.38
C ALA A 280 -2.98 -14.98 -31.42
N VAL A 281 -2.28 -15.93 -32.06
CA VAL A 281 -1.30 -15.67 -33.14
C VAL A 281 -1.83 -16.14 -34.49
#